data_AF-A0A0F9RGG4-F1
#
_entry.id   AF-A0A0F9RGG4-F1
#
_cell.length_a   1.000
_cell.length_b   1.000
_cell.length_c   1.000
_cell.angle_alpha   90.00
_cell.angle_beta   90.00
_cell.angle_gamma   90.00
#
_symmetry.space_group_name_H-M   'P 1'
#
loop_
_entity.id
_entity.type
_entity.pdbx_description
1 polymer ?
#
loop_
_entity_poly.entity_id
_entity_poly.type
_entity_poly.pdbx_seq_one_letter_code
_entity_poly.pdbx_strand_id
1 'polypeptide(L)'
;IVWIRLFKIIIRRLKRYLNIQTNTLKDLIEILTFRWSIEGWKYVVNRISESEVIIDVNECPYKASMERNEERHDKIPLICKNMCNIIYKTTFEDFNPEIKLSRQTFMGLGDNVCNFHFTVS
;
A
#
# COMPACT_ATOMS: atom_id res chain seq x y z
N ILE A 1 11.72 -1.43 11.34
CA ILE A 1 12.42 -0.14 11.09
C ILE A 1 13.05 -0.07 9.69
N VAL A 2 13.86 -1.06 9.27
CA VAL A 2 14.53 -1.05 7.94
C VAL A 2 13.54 -0.96 6.77
N TRP A 3 12.53 -1.83 6.72
CA TRP A 3 11.55 -1.84 5.64
C TRP A 3 10.74 -0.54 5.52
N ILE A 4 10.39 0.08 6.64
CA ILE A 4 9.72 1.40 6.67
C ILE A 4 10.64 2.47 6.08
N ARG A 5 11.91 2.51 6.49
CA ARG A 5 12.89 3.46 5.95
C ARG A 5 13.09 3.28 4.45
N LEU A 6 13.22 2.03 3.99
CA LEU A 6 13.32 1.71 2.57
C LEU A 6 12.07 2.18 1.80
N PHE A 7 10.88 1.88 2.32
CA PHE A 7 9.64 2.27 1.65
C PHE A 7 9.47 3.81 1.58
N LYS A 8 9.80 4.53 2.66
CA LYS A 8 9.89 6.00 2.65
C LYS A 8 10.88 6.55 1.61
N ILE A 9 12.02 5.88 1.39
CA ILE A 9 12.97 6.26 0.32
C ILE A 9 12.34 6.03 -1.06
N ILE A 10 11.68 4.90 -1.27
CA ILE A 10 11.01 4.56 -2.53
C ILE A 10 9.94 5.61 -2.86
N ILE A 11 9.03 5.91 -1.92
CA ILE A 11 7.97 6.91 -2.12
C ILE A 11 8.57 8.28 -2.48
N ARG A 12 9.62 8.74 -1.78
CA ARG A 12 10.29 10.00 -2.11
C ARG A 12 10.94 10.01 -3.50
N ARG A 13 11.53 8.89 -3.93
CA ARG A 13 12.13 8.76 -5.27
C ARG A 13 11.06 8.77 -6.36
N LEU A 14 9.96 8.04 -6.15
CA LEU A 14 8.84 8.00 -7.08
C LEU A 14 8.17 9.36 -7.20
N LYS A 15 7.95 10.07 -6.09
CA LYS A 15 7.47 11.46 -6.10
C LYS A 15 8.29 12.35 -7.03
N ARG A 16 9.63 12.30 -6.90
CA ARG A 16 10.56 13.05 -7.78
C ARG A 16 10.49 12.59 -9.23
N TYR A 17 10.45 11.29 -9.47
CA TYR A 17 10.38 10.71 -10.81
C TYR A 17 9.10 11.14 -11.55
N LEU A 18 7.98 11.19 -10.84
CA LEU A 18 6.67 11.62 -11.36
C LEU A 18 6.52 13.16 -11.40
N ASN A 19 7.56 13.92 -11.01
CA ASN A 19 7.55 15.38 -10.92
C ASN A 19 6.42 15.96 -10.02
N ILE A 20 5.99 15.19 -9.02
CA ILE A 20 4.96 15.61 -8.07
C ILE A 20 5.61 16.53 -7.02
N GLN A 21 5.04 17.71 -6.81
CA GLN A 21 5.60 18.71 -5.88
C GLN A 21 4.84 18.77 -4.55
N THR A 22 3.55 18.44 -4.55
CA THR A 22 2.67 18.47 -3.37
C THR A 22 2.64 17.13 -2.62
N ASN A 23 1.90 17.06 -1.51
CA ASN A 23 1.69 15.85 -0.71
C ASN A 23 0.19 15.59 -0.47
N THR A 24 -0.66 15.80 -1.47
CA THR A 24 -2.10 15.57 -1.37
C THR A 24 -2.45 14.08 -1.36
N LEU A 25 -3.69 13.73 -1.01
CA LEU A 25 -4.17 12.36 -1.18
C LEU A 25 -4.08 11.90 -2.63
N LYS A 26 -4.45 12.76 -3.59
CA LYS A 26 -4.32 12.46 -5.02
C LYS A 26 -2.89 12.06 -5.40
N ASP A 27 -1.90 12.83 -4.95
CA ASP A 27 -0.48 12.57 -5.20
C ASP A 27 -0.03 11.23 -4.62
N LEU A 28 -0.46 10.93 -3.39
CA LEU A 28 -0.13 9.66 -2.74
C LEU A 28 -0.68 8.48 -3.53
N ILE A 29 -1.94 8.56 -3.94
CA ILE A 29 -2.61 7.51 -4.71
C ILE A 29 -1.93 7.35 -6.07
N GLU A 30 -1.53 8.43 -6.73
CA GLU A 30 -0.77 8.38 -7.98
C GLU A 30 0.57 7.67 -7.82
N ILE A 31 1.36 8.03 -6.81
CA ILE A 31 2.66 7.38 -6.51
C ILE A 31 2.46 5.88 -6.22
N LEU A 32 1.46 5.56 -5.39
CA LEU A 32 1.20 4.20 -4.94
C LEU A 32 0.76 3.30 -6.10
N THR A 33 -0.20 3.77 -6.89
CA THR A 33 -0.76 3.03 -8.03
C THR A 33 0.24 2.90 -9.17
N PHE A 34 1.07 3.92 -9.40
CA PHE A 34 2.20 3.82 -10.33
C PHE A 34 3.16 2.68 -9.94
N ARG A 35 3.60 2.65 -8.67
CA ARG A 35 4.46 1.58 -8.15
C ARG A 35 3.80 0.21 -8.30
N TRP A 36 2.56 0.09 -7.87
CA TRP A 36 1.81 -1.16 -7.91
C TRP A 36 1.63 -1.68 -9.33
N SER A 37 1.37 -0.80 -10.30
CA SER A 37 1.31 -1.16 -11.71
C SER A 37 2.60 -1.78 -12.21
N ILE A 38 3.76 -1.17 -11.89
CA ILE A 38 5.08 -1.69 -12.29
C ILE A 38 5.41 -3.01 -11.60
N GLU A 39 5.03 -3.14 -10.33
CA GLU A 39 5.23 -4.38 -9.56
C GLU A 39 4.26 -5.50 -9.95
N GLY A 40 3.27 -5.24 -10.82
CA GLY A 40 2.33 -6.23 -11.31
C GLY A 40 1.15 -6.52 -10.36
N TRP A 41 0.83 -5.60 -9.44
CA TRP A 41 -0.37 -5.73 -8.61
C TRP A 41 -1.64 -5.58 -9.46
N LYS A 42 -2.72 -6.27 -9.07
CA LYS A 42 -4.07 -6.04 -9.62
C LYS A 42 -4.95 -5.41 -8.57
N TYR A 43 -5.53 -4.26 -8.91
CA TYR A 43 -6.31 -3.47 -7.97
C TYR A 43 -7.39 -2.64 -8.69
N VAL A 44 -8.39 -2.22 -7.94
CA VAL A 44 -9.46 -1.32 -8.37
C VAL A 44 -9.46 -0.10 -7.46
N VAL A 45 -9.43 1.10 -8.05
CA VAL A 45 -9.47 2.36 -7.31
C VAL A 45 -10.88 2.93 -7.37
N ASN A 46 -11.52 3.04 -6.20
CA ASN A 46 -12.83 3.63 -6.01
C ASN A 46 -12.66 5.02 -5.36
N ARG A 47 -12.76 6.08 -6.17
CA ARG A 47 -12.68 7.46 -5.68
C ARG A 47 -14.07 7.89 -5.21
N ILE A 48 -14.25 8.00 -3.90
CA ILE A 48 -15.54 8.40 -3.30
C ILE A 48 -15.66 9.92 -3.31
N SER A 49 -14.59 10.63 -2.96
CA SER A 49 -14.50 12.09 -2.98
C SER A 49 -13.04 12.56 -3.15
N GLU A 50 -12.79 13.87 -3.09
CA GLU A 50 -11.41 14.40 -3.03
C GLU A 50 -10.68 14.03 -1.74
N SER A 51 -11.42 13.81 -0.65
CA SER A 51 -10.88 13.48 0.68
C SER A 51 -11.00 12.00 1.03
N GLU A 52 -11.58 11.15 0.16
CA GLU A 52 -11.81 9.74 0.45
C GLU A 52 -11.60 8.84 -0.78
N VAL A 53 -10.73 7.84 -0.63
CA VAL A 53 -10.42 6.86 -1.68
C VAL A 53 -10.33 5.47 -1.06
N ILE A 54 -10.97 4.49 -1.71
CA ILE A 54 -10.82 3.07 -1.38
C ILE A 54 -10.08 2.38 -2.53
N ILE A 55 -9.06 1.60 -2.23
CA ILE A 55 -8.41 0.72 -3.21
C ILE A 55 -8.51 -0.73 -2.74
N ASP A 56 -9.09 -1.56 -3.58
CA ASP A 56 -9.16 -3.00 -3.35
C ASP A 56 -8.11 -3.70 -4.22
N VAL A 57 -7.18 -4.39 -3.57
CA VAL A 57 -6.17 -5.21 -4.24
C VAL A 57 -6.66 -6.66 -4.30
N ASN A 58 -6.76 -7.19 -5.52
CA ASN A 58 -7.16 -8.57 -5.81
C ASN A 58 -5.96 -9.48 -6.05
N GLU A 59 -4.81 -8.94 -6.45
CA GLU A 59 -3.57 -9.71 -6.59
C GLU A 59 -2.38 -8.96 -5.99
N CYS A 60 -1.69 -9.61 -5.05
CA CYS A 60 -0.48 -9.11 -4.40
C CYS A 60 0.71 -9.97 -4.84
N PRO A 61 1.68 -9.41 -5.59
CA PRO A 61 2.83 -10.16 -6.09
C PRO A 61 3.71 -10.72 -4.96
N TYR A 62 3.73 -10.05 -3.80
CA TYR A 62 4.45 -10.55 -2.63
C TYR A 62 3.81 -11.82 -2.05
N LYS A 63 2.47 -11.86 -1.96
CA LYS A 63 1.75 -13.07 -1.51
C LYS A 63 1.98 -14.20 -2.51
N ALA A 64 1.74 -13.95 -3.80
CA ALA A 64 1.96 -14.94 -4.86
C ALA A 64 3.40 -15.47 -4.87
N SER A 65 4.39 -14.61 -4.63
CA SER A 65 5.79 -15.04 -4.57
C SER A 65 6.10 -15.93 -3.37
N MET A 66 5.42 -15.73 -2.23
CA MET A 66 5.60 -16.57 -1.05
C MET A 66 4.83 -17.89 -1.19
N GLU A 67 3.66 -17.89 -1.82
CA GLU A 67 2.88 -19.10 -2.07
C GLU A 67 3.61 -20.10 -2.97
N ARG A 68 4.52 -19.64 -3.83
CA ARG A 68 5.38 -20.53 -4.65
C ARG A 68 6.47 -21.27 -3.86
N ASN A 69 6.64 -20.99 -2.57
CA ASN A 69 7.64 -21.64 -1.72
C ASN A 69 7.01 -22.06 -0.40
N GLU A 70 6.83 -23.37 -0.22
CA GLU A 70 6.19 -23.98 0.96
C GLU A 70 6.84 -23.56 2.29
N GLU A 71 8.16 -23.40 2.34
CA GLU A 71 8.89 -22.97 3.55
C GLU A 71 8.54 -21.54 3.98
N ARG A 72 7.86 -20.77 3.13
CA ARG A 72 7.49 -19.37 3.38
C ARG A 72 6.00 -19.17 3.62
N HIS A 73 5.18 -20.22 3.52
CA HIS A 73 3.73 -20.11 3.69
C HIS A 73 3.35 -19.60 5.07
N ASP A 74 4.05 -20.07 6.12
CA ASP A 74 3.84 -19.63 7.50
C ASP A 74 4.15 -18.14 7.74
N LYS A 75 4.93 -17.51 6.84
CA LYS A 75 5.27 -16.09 6.91
C LYS A 75 4.22 -15.19 6.27
N ILE A 76 3.33 -15.72 5.43
CA ILE A 76 2.32 -14.93 4.72
C ILE A 76 1.43 -14.13 5.70
N PRO A 77 0.83 -14.74 6.75
CA PRO A 77 0.02 -14.01 7.72
C PRO A 77 0.83 -12.92 8.45
N LEU A 78 2.07 -13.25 8.84
CA LEU A 78 2.98 -12.34 9.54
C LEU A 78 3.27 -11.10 8.70
N ILE A 79 3.57 -11.29 7.41
CA ILE A 79 3.87 -10.20 6.48
C ILE A 79 2.62 -9.36 6.21
N CYS A 80 1.48 -10.00 5.94
CA CYS A 80 0.25 -9.29 5.62
C CYS A 80 -0.28 -8.45 6.80
N LYS A 81 -0.24 -8.98 8.03
CA LYS A 81 -0.73 -8.27 9.22
C LYS A 81 0.31 -7.31 9.80
N ASN A 82 1.52 -7.79 10.06
CA ASN A 82 2.49 -7.08 10.89
C ASN A 82 3.40 -6.18 10.07
N MET A 83 3.61 -6.48 8.79
CA MET A 83 4.54 -5.70 7.96
C MET A 83 3.82 -4.75 7.02
N CYS A 84 2.88 -5.26 6.22
CA CYS A 84 2.17 -4.49 5.21
C CYS A 84 1.41 -3.31 5.83
N ASN A 85 0.62 -3.56 6.87
CA ASN A 85 -0.16 -2.50 7.55
C ASN A 85 0.76 -1.42 8.15
N ILE A 86 1.79 -1.81 8.89
CA ILE A 86 2.70 -0.88 9.58
C ILE A 86 3.50 -0.04 8.57
N ILE A 87 4.04 -0.68 7.52
CA ILE A 87 4.84 0.03 6.51
C ILE A 87 4.01 1.11 5.82
N TYR A 88 2.81 0.76 5.36
CA TYR A 88 1.96 1.72 4.66
C TYR A 88 1.50 2.83 5.59
N LYS A 89 0.93 2.50 6.76
CA LYS A 89 0.46 3.49 7.72
C LYS A 89 1.54 4.49 8.10
N THR A 90 2.70 4.00 8.58
CA THR A 90 3.80 4.88 9.02
C THR A 90 4.43 5.69 7.88
N THR A 91 4.41 5.18 6.65
CA THR A 91 4.97 5.91 5.50
C THR A 91 4.02 6.98 5.00
N PHE A 92 2.72 6.72 5.05
CA PHE A 92 1.72 7.65 4.54
C PHE A 92 1.43 8.78 5.54
N GLU A 93 1.42 8.49 6.84
CA GLU A 93 1.37 9.52 7.88
C GLU A 93 2.60 10.47 7.82
N ASP A 94 3.76 9.97 7.40
CA ASP A 94 4.99 10.77 7.18
C ASP A 94 4.93 11.59 5.88
N PHE A 95 4.27 11.05 4.86
CA PHE A 95 4.07 11.74 3.58
C PHE A 95 3.13 12.94 3.75
N ASN A 96 2.02 12.75 4.45
CA ASN A 96 1.12 13.80 4.88
C ASN A 96 0.37 13.35 6.16
N PRO A 97 0.52 14.05 7.30
CA PRO A 97 -0.09 13.64 8.57
C PRO A 97 -1.63 13.71 8.58
N GLU A 98 -2.25 14.46 7.67
CA GLU A 98 -3.71 14.55 7.50
C GLU A 98 -4.28 13.29 6.83
N ILE A 99 -3.46 12.55 6.07
CA ILE A 99 -3.89 11.31 5.42
C ILE A 99 -3.93 10.18 6.46
N LYS A 100 -5.09 9.56 6.62
CA LYS A 100 -5.30 8.36 7.42
C LYS A 100 -5.49 7.16 6.52
N LEU A 101 -4.85 6.04 6.88
CA LEU A 101 -5.06 4.74 6.26
C LEU A 101 -5.74 3.81 7.25
N SER A 102 -6.87 3.23 6.85
CA SER A 102 -7.52 2.13 7.53
C SER A 102 -7.57 0.89 6.62
N ARG A 103 -7.47 -0.29 7.23
CA ARG A 103 -7.47 -1.58 6.55
C ARG A 103 -8.21 -2.61 7.41
N GLN A 104 -9.15 -3.31 6.81
CA GLN A 104 -10.02 -4.31 7.43
C GLN A 104 -9.77 -5.71 6.85
N THR A 105 -9.42 -5.81 5.55
CA THR A 105 -9.22 -7.09 4.87
C THR A 105 -7.76 -7.29 4.42
N PHE A 106 -7.31 -8.54 4.48
CA PHE A 106 -5.95 -8.96 4.20
C PHE A 106 -5.95 -10.33 3.53
N MET A 107 -5.56 -10.40 2.26
CA MET A 107 -5.49 -11.69 1.53
C MET A 107 -4.62 -12.76 2.22
N GLY A 108 -3.53 -12.36 2.88
CA GLY A 108 -2.69 -13.31 3.61
C GLY A 108 -3.29 -13.84 4.91
N LEU A 109 -4.48 -13.38 5.29
CA LEU A 109 -5.25 -13.84 6.45
C LEU A 109 -6.54 -14.57 6.04
N GLY A 110 -6.75 -14.82 4.74
CA GLY A 110 -7.89 -15.57 4.21
C GLY A 110 -8.96 -14.74 3.51
N ASP A 111 -8.83 -13.40 3.48
CA ASP A 111 -9.76 -12.56 2.72
C ASP A 111 -9.53 -12.66 1.20
N ASN A 112 -10.54 -12.33 0.41
CA ASN A 112 -10.42 -12.30 -1.05
C ASN A 112 -9.59 -11.10 -1.55
N VAL A 113 -9.56 -10.01 -0.77
CA VAL A 113 -8.92 -8.74 -1.17
C VAL A 113 -8.13 -8.14 -0.01
N CYS A 114 -7.18 -7.27 -0.33
CA CYS A 114 -6.61 -6.34 0.64
C CYS A 114 -7.22 -4.95 0.39
N ASN A 115 -8.01 -4.44 1.33
CA ASN A 115 -8.53 -3.08 1.22
C ASN A 115 -7.55 -2.04 1.76
N PHE A 116 -7.52 -0.88 1.11
CA PHE A 116 -6.81 0.32 1.52
C PHE A 116 -7.79 1.49 1.49
N HIS A 117 -8.27 1.89 2.66
CA HIS A 117 -9.22 3.00 2.79
C HIS A 117 -8.49 4.22 3.30
N PHE A 118 -8.40 5.23 2.44
CA PHE A 118 -7.73 6.50 2.70
C PHE A 118 -8.75 7.59 2.96
N THR A 119 -8.52 8.38 4.00
CA THR A 119 -9.26 9.60 4.30
C THR A 119 -8.30 10.76 4.59
N VAL A 120 -8.74 11.99 4.35
CA VAL A 120 -8.04 13.23 4.77
C VAL A 120 -8.84 13.85 5.91
N SER A 121 -8.17 14.17 7.01
CA SER A 121 -8.74 14.82 8.21
C SER A 121 -8.28 16.26 8.35
#